data_AF-A0A2E9ZQ89-F1
#
_entry.id   AF-A0A2E9ZQ89-F1
#
_cell.length_a   1.000
_cell.length_b   1.000
_cell.length_c   1.000
_cell.angle_alpha   90.00
_cell.angle_beta   90.00
_cell.angle_gamma   90.00
#
_symmetry.space_group_name_H-M   'P 1'
#
loop_
_entity.id
_entity.type
_entity.pdbx_description
1 polymer ?
#
loop_
_entity_poly.entity_id
_entity_poly.type
_entity_poly.pdbx_seq_one_letter_code
_entity_poly.pdbx_strand_id
1 'polypeptide(L)' 'MVPTYRDANDDRALGLLREAFPGRTVTGLDSTDLIWGLGSFHCLTQQEPAAK' A
#
# COMPACT_ATOMS: atom_id res chain seq x y z
N MET A 1 0.43 0.35 4.68
CA MET A 1 1.31 0.54 3.51
C MET A 1 0.47 0.56 2.25
N VAL A 2 0.90 1.30 1.24
CA VAL A 2 0.27 1.36 -0.08
C VAL A 2 1.37 1.20 -1.11
N PRO A 3 1.25 0.30 -2.10
CA PRO A 3 2.23 0.23 -3.17
C PRO A 3 2.14 1.45 -4.08
N THR A 4 3.30 2.00 -4.45
CA THR A 4 3.46 3.01 -5.51
C THR A 4 4.26 2.41 -6.65
N TYR A 5 4.07 2.92 -7.87
CA TYR A 5 4.64 2.32 -9.08
C TYR A 5 5.41 3.30 -9.98
N ARG A 6 5.73 4.50 -9.47
CA ARG A 6 6.25 5.63 -10.26
C ARG A 6 5.25 6.06 -11.34
N ASP A 7 3.97 5.85 -11.05
CA ASP A 7 2.86 6.21 -11.93
C ASP A 7 2.35 7.60 -11.57
N ALA A 8 1.86 8.36 -12.56
CA ALA A 8 1.31 9.69 -12.34
C ALA A 8 0.12 9.71 -11.37
N ASN A 9 -0.52 8.55 -11.12
CA ASN A 9 -1.63 8.42 -10.19
C ASN A 9 -1.22 8.04 -8.76
N ASP A 10 0.06 7.83 -8.44
CA ASP A 10 0.48 7.39 -7.10
C ASP A 10 0.00 8.37 -6.01
N ASP A 11 0.20 9.68 -6.22
CA ASP A 11 -0.25 10.71 -5.28
C ASP A 11 -1.78 10.76 -5.14
N ARG A 12 -2.50 10.56 -6.24
CA ARG A 12 -3.97 10.50 -6.24
C ARG A 12 -4.47 9.31 -5.43
N ALA A 13 -3.87 8.14 -5.62
CA ALA A 13 -4.21 6.93 -4.86
C ALA A 13 -3.91 7.09 -3.37
N LEU A 14 -2.75 7.67 -3.03
CA LEU A 14 -2.38 7.96 -1.64
C LEU A 14 -3.36 8.96 -1.00
N GLY A 15 -3.78 10.01 -1.71
CA GLY A 15 -4.77 10.97 -1.24
C GLY A 15 -6.11 10.33 -0.89
N LEU A 16 -6.66 9.53 -1.81
CA LEU A 16 -7.93 8.83 -1.61
C LEU A 16 -7.88 7.89 -0.39
N LEU A 17 -6.77 7.18 -0.20
CA LEU A 17 -6.62 6.27 0.95
C LEU A 17 -6.45 7.03 2.27
N ARG A 18 -5.85 8.22 2.27
CA ARG A 18 -5.79 9.07 3.48
C ARG A 18 -7.18 9.53 3.90
N GLU A 19 -8.00 9.93 2.94
CA GLU A 19 -9.39 10.32 3.20
C GLU A 19 -10.23 9.13 3.70
N ALA A 20 -10.02 7.94 3.14
CA ALA A 20 -10.74 6.73 3.55
C ALA A 20 -10.34 6.21 4.95
N PHE A 21 -9.10 6.47 5.39
CA PHE A 21 -8.56 5.97 6.66
C PHE A 21 -7.97 7.09 7.54
N PRO A 22 -8.76 8.07 7.99
CA PRO A 22 -8.26 9.30 8.63
C PRO A 22 -7.51 9.06 9.96
N GLY A 23 -7.76 7.93 10.63
CA GLY A 23 -7.06 7.55 11.86
C GLY A 23 -5.82 6.67 11.65
N ARG A 24 -5.40 6.42 10.39
CA ARG A 24 -4.27 5.56 10.07
C ARG A 24 -3.27 6.29 9.17
N THR A 25 -1.98 6.05 9.42
CA THR A 25 -0.93 6.57 8.55
C THR A 25 -0.90 5.81 7.22
N VAL A 26 -1.06 6.54 6.12
CA VAL A 26 -0.96 6.00 4.76
C VAL A 26 0.45 6.27 4.22
N THR A 27 1.29 5.24 4.24
CA THR A 27 2.67 5.27 3.75
C THR A 27 2.77 4.58 2.39
N GLY A 28 3.18 5.33 1.36
CA GLY A 28 3.53 4.81 0.04
C GLY A 28 4.91 4.14 0.06
N LEU A 29 5.04 2.99 -0.61
CA LEU A 29 6.29 2.25 -0.75
C LEU A 29 6.43 1.80 -2.21
N ASP A 30 7.59 2.10 -2.82
CA ASP A 30 7.88 1.70 -4.20
C ASP A 30 7.82 0.17 -4.33
N SER A 31 6.94 -0.30 -5.19
CA SER A 31 6.68 -1.71 -5.48
C SER A 31 6.85 -2.02 -6.98
N THR A 32 7.47 -1.11 -7.76
CA THR A 32 7.69 -1.28 -9.20
C THR A 32 8.44 -2.57 -9.52
N ASP A 33 9.41 -2.98 -8.70
CA ASP A 33 10.15 -4.22 -8.95
C ASP A 33 9.36 -5.47 -8.54
N LEU A 34 8.51 -5.35 -7.51
CA LEU A 34 7.70 -6.47 -7.01
C LEU A 34 6.57 -6.85 -7.99
N ILE A 35 5.97 -5.87 -8.67
CA ILE A 35 4.79 -6.11 -9.52
C ILE A 35 5.11 -7.00 -10.74
N TRP A 36 6.37 -7.05 -11.18
CA TRP A 36 6.83 -8.00 -12.20
C TRP A 36 6.67 -9.46 -11.77
N GLY A 37 6.64 -9.73 -10.46
CA GLY A 37 6.30 -11.03 -9.87
C GLY A 37 4.79 -11.30 -9.79
N LEU A 38 3.94 -10.49 -10.44
CA LEU A 38 2.49 -10.58 -10.45
C LEU A 38 1.82 -10.39 -9.07
N GLY A 39 2.48 -9.65 -8.17
CA GLY A 39 1.98 -9.38 -6.83
C GLY A 39 2.66 -8.17 -6.18
N SER A 40 2.16 -7.78 -5.01
CA SER A 40 2.72 -6.69 -4.21
C SER A 40 2.56 -6.99 -2.72
N PHE A 41 2.68 -5.98 -1.85
CA PHE A 41 2.71 -6.13 -0.39
C PHE A 41 1.56 -6.98 0.16
N HIS A 42 0.31 -6.75 -0.27
CA HIS A 42 -0.83 -7.56 0.19
C HIS A 42 -0.65 -9.06 -0.10
N CYS A 43 -0.04 -9.40 -1.23
CA CYS A 43 0.20 -10.78 -1.65
C CYS A 43 1.33 -11.45 -0.85
N LEU A 44 2.22 -10.66 -0.23
CA LEU A 44 3.44 -11.13 0.43
C LEU A 44 3.35 -11.12 1.96
N THR A 45 2.31 -10.51 2.51
CA THR A 45 2.15 -10.34 3.95
C THR A 45 0.96 -11.14 4.47
N GLN A 46 1.14 -11.74 5.65
CA GLN A 46 0.05 -12.31 6.43
C GLN A 46 0.01 -11.59 7.78
N GLN A 47 -1.09 -10.90 8.08
CA GLN A 47 -1.26 -10.27 9.40
C GLN A 47 -1.62 -11.32 10.46
N GLU A 48 -1.02 -11.18 11.63
CA GLU A 48 -1.39 -11.91 12.85
C GLU A 48 -2.16 -10.95 13.78
N PRO A 49 -3.39 -11.29 14.19
CA PRO A 49 -4.13 -10.49 15.17
C PRO A 49 -3.42 -10.47 16.53
N ALA A 50 -3.49 -9.35 17.24
CA ALA A 50 -3.05 -9.31 18.63
C ALA A 50 -3.86 -10.30 19.49
N ALA A 51 -3.18 -10.91 20.47
CA ALA A 51 -3.86 -11.67 21.51
C ALA A 51 -4.85 -10.77 22.28
N LYS A 52 -5.91 -11.38 22.82
CA LYS A 52 -6.84 -10.69 23.71
C LYS A 52 -6.16 -10.21 24.99
#